data_AF-A0A0D6KG66-F1
#
_entry.id   AF-A0A0D6KG66-F1
#
_cell.length_a   1.000
_cell.length_b   1.000
_cell.length_c   1.000
_cell.angle_alpha   90.00
_cell.angle_beta   90.00
_cell.angle_gamma   90.00
#
_symmetry.space_group_name_H-M   'P 1'
#
loop_
_entity.id
_entity.type
_entity.pdbx_description
1 polymer ?
#
loop_
_entity_poly.entity_id
_entity_poly.type
_entity_poly.pdbx_seq_one_letter_code
_entity_poly.pdbx_strand_id
1 'polypeptide(L)'
;MRFLGEKYKYEGVNLMINISARKTAKASRKIEKHIPALERVMTYQEKVHLMVIEVLREESGRELAAAARFNGQEFDWDKHNSQFRKDYVNTPLKELVNYARKLYGLNNPVLSLWQ
;
A
#
# COMPACT_ATOMS: atom_id res chain seq x y z
N MET A 1 -8.58 -36.08 84.31
CA MET A 1 -9.80 -36.00 83.47
C MET A 1 -9.56 -36.95 82.30
N ARG A 2 -10.03 -38.20 82.28
CA ARG A 2 -11.41 -38.75 82.10
C ARG A 2 -12.13 -38.26 80.84
N PHE A 3 -12.25 -39.20 79.89
CA PHE A 3 -13.30 -39.40 78.86
C PHE A 3 -13.34 -38.42 77.68
N LEU A 4 -13.77 -38.73 76.46
CA LEU A 4 -14.05 -39.90 75.60
C LEU A 4 -14.57 -39.26 74.29
N GLY A 5 -14.60 -39.98 73.17
CA GLY A 5 -15.38 -39.59 71.99
C GLY A 5 -14.60 -39.78 70.69
N GLU A 6 -14.29 -41.03 70.32
CA GLU A 6 -15.13 -41.89 69.49
C GLU A 6 -14.80 -41.79 68.00
N LYS A 7 -14.58 -42.98 67.43
CA LYS A 7 -14.28 -43.25 66.04
C LYS A 7 -15.57 -43.16 65.23
N TYR A 8 -15.53 -42.46 64.10
CA TYR A 8 -16.45 -42.74 63.01
C TYR A 8 -15.66 -43.13 61.77
N LYS A 9 -15.77 -44.42 61.46
CA LYS A 9 -15.33 -45.08 60.24
C LYS A 9 -16.41 -44.77 59.19
N TYR A 10 -16.06 -44.06 58.12
CA TYR A 10 -16.91 -43.98 56.93
C TYR A 10 -16.24 -44.72 55.79
N GLU A 11 -16.90 -45.82 55.42
CA GLU A 11 -16.61 -46.60 54.23
C GLU A 11 -16.94 -45.80 52.97
N GLY A 12 -16.12 -46.07 51.95
CA GLY A 12 -16.30 -45.79 50.53
C GLY A 12 -17.32 -44.76 50.07
N VAL A 13 -16.83 -43.70 49.43
CA VAL A 13 -17.18 -43.46 48.02
C VAL A 13 -16.00 -42.75 47.33
N ASN A 14 -15.45 -43.40 46.31
CA ASN A 14 -14.42 -42.83 45.45
C ASN A 14 -15.09 -41.82 44.50
N LEU A 15 -15.14 -40.53 44.89
CA LEU A 15 -15.66 -39.47 44.02
C LEU A 15 -14.55 -39.00 43.07
N MET A 16 -14.42 -39.70 41.93
CA MET A 16 -13.73 -39.18 40.75
C MET A 16 -14.48 -37.95 40.24
N ILE A 17 -13.99 -36.76 40.57
CA ILE A 17 -14.41 -35.52 39.88
C ILE A 17 -13.66 -35.47 38.55
N ASN A 18 -14.24 -36.09 37.53
CA ASN A 18 -13.76 -35.98 36.15
C ASN A 18 -14.23 -34.63 35.60
N ILE A 19 -13.49 -33.56 35.92
CA ILE A 19 -13.70 -32.23 35.33
C ILE A 19 -13.28 -32.35 33.86
N SER A 20 -14.24 -32.72 33.01
CA SER A 20 -14.09 -32.67 31.57
C SER A 20 -13.96 -31.20 31.15
N ALA A 21 -12.72 -30.71 31.18
CA ALA A 21 -12.35 -29.41 30.64
C ALA A 21 -12.62 -29.44 29.14
N ARG A 22 -13.84 -29.05 28.73
CA ARG A 22 -14.16 -28.75 27.34
C ARG A 22 -13.30 -27.57 26.92
N LYS A 23 -12.11 -27.84 26.39
CA LYS A 23 -11.34 -26.88 25.60
C LYS A 23 -12.21 -26.52 24.40
N THR A 24 -12.97 -25.45 24.50
CA THR A 24 -13.52 -24.80 23.31
C THR A 24 -12.33 -24.32 22.50
N ALA A 25 -12.01 -25.05 21.43
CA ALA A 25 -11.09 -24.57 20.43
C ALA A 25 -11.66 -23.24 19.89
N LYS A 26 -11.07 -22.12 20.28
CA LYS A 26 -11.31 -20.85 19.60
C LYS A 26 -10.87 -21.08 18.17
N ALA A 27 -11.84 -21.27 17.27
CA ALA A 27 -11.58 -21.26 15.84
C ALA A 27 -10.88 -19.93 15.55
N SER A 28 -9.58 -19.99 15.23
CA SER A 28 -8.88 -18.84 14.69
C SER A 28 -9.54 -18.57 13.35
N ARG A 29 -10.48 -17.62 13.32
CA ARG A 29 -10.97 -17.08 12.05
C ARG A 29 -9.72 -16.60 11.33
N LYS A 30 -9.32 -17.30 10.26
CA LYS A 30 -8.34 -16.78 9.32
C LYS A 30 -8.91 -15.46 8.84
N ILE A 31 -8.38 -14.37 9.36
CA ILE A 31 -8.65 -13.04 8.82
C ILE A 31 -8.04 -13.10 7.43
N GLU A 32 -8.89 -13.27 6.43
CA GLU A 32 -8.49 -13.21 5.05
C GLU A 32 -7.96 -11.79 4.83
N LYS A 33 -6.64 -11.66 4.60
CA LYS A 33 -6.05 -10.36 4.34
C LYS A 33 -6.69 -9.83 3.06
N HIS A 34 -7.42 -8.73 3.19
CA HIS A 34 -7.91 -8.00 2.04
C HIS A 34 -6.72 -7.51 1.21
N ILE A 35 -6.63 -7.96 -0.03
CA ILE A 35 -5.65 -7.49 -1.01
C ILE A 35 -6.42 -6.61 -2.02
N PRO A 36 -6.12 -5.30 -2.11
CA PRO A 36 -6.73 -4.40 -3.09
C PRO A 36 -6.65 -4.93 -4.52
N ALA A 37 -7.69 -4.70 -5.32
CA ALA A 37 -7.77 -5.23 -6.68
C ALA A 37 -6.56 -4.85 -7.54
N LEU A 38 -6.08 -3.59 -7.45
CA LEU A 38 -4.91 -3.13 -8.18
C LEU A 38 -3.63 -3.88 -7.81
N GLU A 39 -3.44 -4.30 -6.56
CA GLU A 39 -2.28 -5.12 -6.17
C GLU A 39 -2.32 -6.53 -6.77
N ARG A 40 -3.48 -7.00 -7.21
CA ARG A 40 -3.62 -8.31 -7.87
C ARG A 40 -3.27 -8.27 -9.35
N VAL A 41 -3.39 -7.11 -9.99
CA VAL A 41 -3.28 -6.97 -11.46
C VAL A 41 -2.08 -6.16 -11.90
N MET A 42 -1.44 -5.40 -11.00
CA MET A 42 -0.24 -4.64 -11.33
C MET A 42 0.75 -4.57 -10.16
N THR A 43 2.01 -4.63 -10.51
CA THR A 43 3.14 -4.44 -9.60
C THR A 43 3.20 -3.01 -9.09
N TYR A 44 3.95 -2.81 -7.99
CA TYR A 44 4.23 -1.47 -7.48
C TYR A 44 4.96 -0.61 -8.52
N GLN A 45 5.91 -1.18 -9.28
CA GLN A 45 6.65 -0.44 -10.30
C GLN A 45 5.74 0.05 -11.44
N GLU A 46 4.79 -0.76 -11.88
CA GLU A 46 3.79 -0.34 -12.89
C GLU A 46 2.90 0.79 -12.35
N LYS A 47 2.54 0.76 -11.05
CA LYS A 47 1.77 1.86 -10.41
C LYS A 47 2.56 3.15 -10.47
N VAL A 48 3.81 3.11 -10.03
CA VAL A 48 4.68 4.29 -10.02
C VAL A 48 4.90 4.80 -11.45
N HIS A 49 5.10 3.91 -12.43
CA HIS A 49 5.19 4.30 -13.84
C HIS A 49 3.94 5.06 -14.27
N LEU A 50 2.74 4.47 -14.12
CA LEU A 50 1.48 5.11 -14.51
C LEU A 50 1.26 6.44 -13.78
N MET A 51 1.63 6.55 -12.50
CA MET A 51 1.51 7.79 -11.76
C MET A 51 2.44 8.88 -12.33
N VAL A 52 3.72 8.56 -12.55
CA VAL A 52 4.70 9.56 -13.00
C VAL A 52 4.40 10.03 -14.42
N ILE A 53 4.03 9.11 -15.34
CA ILE A 53 3.73 9.47 -16.72
C ILE A 53 2.48 10.37 -16.82
N GLU A 54 1.43 10.10 -16.02
CA GLU A 54 0.23 10.93 -16.01
C GLU A 54 0.46 12.32 -15.41
N VAL A 55 1.27 12.41 -14.35
CA VAL A 55 1.67 13.70 -13.78
C VAL A 55 2.46 14.52 -14.80
N LEU A 56 3.45 13.92 -15.48
CA LEU A 56 4.23 14.59 -16.50
C LEU A 56 3.36 15.08 -17.66
N ARG A 57 2.39 14.28 -18.11
CA ARG A 57 1.44 14.67 -19.17
C ARG A 57 0.66 15.91 -18.78
N GLU A 58 0.10 15.90 -17.57
CA GLU A 58 -0.77 16.95 -17.08
C GLU A 58 0.01 18.25 -16.87
N GLU A 59 1.13 18.19 -16.16
CA GLU A 59 1.88 19.39 -15.79
C GLU A 59 2.57 20.03 -17.00
N SER A 60 3.17 19.23 -17.91
CA SER A 60 3.69 19.78 -19.16
C SER A 60 2.59 20.42 -20.02
N GLY A 61 1.40 19.81 -20.04
CA GLY A 61 0.24 20.40 -20.72
C GLY A 61 -0.18 21.72 -20.10
N ARG A 62 -0.20 21.83 -18.76
CA ARG A 62 -0.54 23.07 -18.05
C ARG A 62 0.44 24.20 -18.37
N GLU A 63 1.73 23.90 -18.37
CA GLU A 63 2.77 24.87 -18.71
C GLU A 63 2.63 25.38 -20.15
N LEU A 64 2.45 24.46 -21.11
CA LEU A 64 2.27 24.82 -22.52
C LEU A 64 0.96 25.58 -22.76
N ALA A 65 -0.13 25.18 -22.09
CA ALA A 65 -1.41 25.90 -22.15
C ALA A 65 -1.29 27.31 -21.59
N ALA A 66 -0.57 27.49 -20.48
CA ALA A 66 -0.31 28.81 -19.91
C ALA A 66 0.50 29.69 -20.87
N ALA A 67 1.55 29.14 -21.50
CA ALA A 67 2.35 29.84 -22.49
C ALA A 67 1.53 30.23 -23.73
N ALA A 68 0.68 29.32 -24.25
CA ALA A 68 -0.21 29.61 -25.37
C ALA A 68 -1.16 30.75 -25.04
N ARG A 69 -1.79 30.72 -23.84
CA ARG A 69 -2.67 31.81 -23.38
C ARG A 69 -1.96 33.14 -23.27
N PHE A 70 -0.73 33.16 -22.76
CA PHE A 70 0.09 34.38 -22.69
C PHE A 70 0.37 34.96 -24.08
N ASN A 71 0.53 34.11 -25.09
CA ASN A 71 0.79 34.49 -26.48
C ASN A 71 -0.47 34.71 -27.32
N GLY A 72 -1.67 34.66 -26.73
CA GLY A 72 -2.95 34.78 -27.46
C GLY A 72 -3.23 33.62 -28.42
N GLN A 73 -2.63 32.45 -28.17
CA GLN A 73 -2.81 31.23 -28.95
C GLN A 73 -3.76 30.25 -28.23
N GLU A 74 -4.40 29.38 -28.99
CA GLU A 74 -5.15 28.25 -28.45
C GLU A 74 -4.25 27.04 -28.19
N PHE A 75 -4.54 26.29 -27.13
CA PHE A 75 -3.85 25.06 -26.80
C PHE A 75 -4.79 23.86 -26.96
N ASP A 76 -4.39 22.92 -27.82
CA ASP A 76 -5.15 21.70 -28.11
C ASP A 76 -4.74 20.57 -27.16
N TRP A 77 -5.55 20.36 -26.12
CA TRP A 77 -5.35 19.32 -25.12
C TRP A 77 -5.45 17.90 -25.70
N ASP A 78 -6.32 17.66 -26.66
CA ASP A 78 -6.53 16.32 -27.22
C ASP A 78 -5.35 15.91 -28.08
N LYS A 79 -4.82 16.85 -28.87
CA LYS A 79 -3.58 16.66 -29.63
C LYS A 79 -2.40 16.45 -28.71
N HIS A 80 -2.23 17.28 -27.68
CA HIS A 80 -1.16 17.13 -26.68
C HIS A 80 -1.23 15.75 -26.03
N ASN A 81 -2.39 15.35 -25.50
CA ASN A 81 -2.55 14.06 -24.82
C ASN A 81 -2.26 12.88 -25.74
N SER A 82 -2.75 12.94 -26.98
CA SER A 82 -2.53 11.89 -27.97
C SER A 82 -1.06 11.77 -28.35
N GLN A 83 -0.37 12.90 -28.54
CA GLN A 83 1.04 12.92 -28.90
C GLN A 83 1.93 12.49 -27.72
N PHE A 84 1.68 13.04 -26.53
CA PHE A 84 2.40 12.69 -25.31
C PHE A 84 2.35 11.18 -25.03
N ARG A 85 1.17 10.55 -25.15
CA ARG A 85 1.05 9.10 -24.98
C ARG A 85 1.86 8.34 -26.01
N LYS A 86 1.89 8.76 -27.27
CA LYS A 86 2.70 8.11 -28.32
C LYS A 86 4.20 8.23 -28.03
N ASP A 87 4.63 9.40 -27.59
CA ASP A 87 6.05 9.69 -27.38
C ASP A 87 6.62 8.99 -26.15
N TYR A 88 5.81 8.84 -25.09
CA TYR A 88 6.30 8.40 -23.77
C TYR A 88 5.78 7.04 -23.28
N VAL A 89 4.86 6.37 -23.98
CA VAL A 89 4.27 5.08 -23.52
C VAL A 89 5.31 3.99 -23.20
N ASN A 90 6.44 3.97 -23.92
CA ASN A 90 7.49 2.97 -23.75
C ASN A 90 8.70 3.50 -22.97
N THR A 91 8.62 4.70 -22.39
CA THR A 91 9.73 5.31 -21.66
C THR A 91 9.99 4.58 -20.34
N PRO A 92 11.24 4.18 -20.03
CA PRO A 92 11.54 3.54 -18.75
C PRO A 92 11.26 4.45 -17.56
N LEU A 93 10.80 3.88 -16.44
CA LEU A 93 10.49 4.63 -15.21
C LEU A 93 11.65 5.53 -14.74
N LYS A 94 12.90 5.07 -14.88
CA LYS A 94 14.09 5.86 -14.53
C LYS A 94 14.16 7.18 -15.30
N GLU A 95 13.82 7.15 -16.60
CA GLU A 95 13.81 8.35 -17.44
C GLU A 95 12.63 9.25 -17.11
N LEU A 96 11.44 8.69 -16.89
CA LEU A 96 10.27 9.44 -16.45
C LEU A 96 10.53 10.20 -15.14
N VAL A 97 11.15 9.53 -14.15
CA VAL A 97 11.55 10.19 -12.89
C VAL A 97 12.55 11.31 -13.16
N ASN A 98 13.50 11.13 -14.08
CA ASN A 98 14.44 12.20 -14.45
C ASN A 98 13.73 13.39 -15.11
N TYR A 99 12.73 13.17 -15.97
CA TYR A 99 11.91 14.25 -16.52
C TYR A 99 11.14 14.98 -15.43
N ALA A 100 10.52 14.25 -14.50
CA ALA A 100 9.76 14.85 -13.41
C ALA A 100 10.66 15.73 -12.53
N ARG A 101 11.88 15.26 -12.23
CA ARG A 101 12.87 16.04 -11.50
C ARG A 101 13.23 17.33 -12.21
N LYS A 102 13.44 17.29 -13.53
CA LYS A 102 13.72 18.48 -14.33
C LYS A 102 12.56 19.46 -14.30
N LEU A 103 11.33 18.96 -14.51
CA LEU A 103 10.11 19.76 -14.52
C LEU A 103 9.92 20.53 -13.20
N TYR A 104 10.12 19.85 -12.07
CA TYR A 104 9.96 20.45 -10.75
C TYR A 104 11.22 21.15 -10.19
N GLY A 105 12.27 21.31 -11.00
CA GLY A 105 13.52 21.94 -10.55
C GLY A 105 14.22 21.18 -9.41
N LEU A 106 13.98 19.88 -9.27
CA LEU A 106 14.59 19.04 -8.25
C LEU A 106 16.01 18.67 -8.67
N ASN A 107 16.98 19.41 -8.12
CA ASN A 107 18.42 19.21 -8.34
C ASN A 107 18.82 17.73 -8.32
N ASN A 108 19.71 17.33 -9.22
CA ASN A 108 20.40 16.05 -9.14
C ASN A 108 21.44 16.13 -8.00
N PRO A 109 21.27 15.45 -6.85
CA PRO A 109 22.23 15.53 -5.74
C PRO A 109 23.62 14.99 -6.08
N VAL A 110 23.81 14.43 -7.29
CA VAL A 110 25.08 13.86 -7.75
C VAL A 110 26.00 14.91 -8.41
N LEU A 111 25.49 16.08 -8.81
CA LEU A 111 26.32 17.11 -9.49
C LEU A 111 26.69 18.31 -8.61
N SER A 112 26.11 18.46 -7.41
CA SER A 112 26.41 19.58 -6.51
C SER A 112 27.56 19.31 -5.54
N LEU A 113 28.34 18.23 -5.74
CA LEU A 113 29.50 17.86 -4.92
C LEU A 113 30.83 17.93 -5.68
N TRP A 114 30.83 18.43 -6.92
CA TRP A 114 32.04 18.53 -7.77
C TRP A 114 32.09 19.83 -8.59
N GLN A 115 31.67 20.94 -7.99
CA GLN A 115 31.98 22.31 -8.43
C GLN A 115 32.43 23.10 -7.21
#